data_AF-A0A963JNC3-F1
#
_entry.id   AF-A0A963JNC3-F1
#
_cell.length_a   1.000
_cell.length_b   1.000
_cell.length_c   1.000
_cell.angle_alpha   90.00
_cell.angle_beta   90.00
_cell.angle_gamma   90.00
#
_symmetry.space_group_name_H-M   'P 1'
#
loop_
_entity.id
_entity.type
_entity.pdbx_description
1 polymer ?
#
loop_
_entity_poly.entity_id
_entity_poly.type
_entity_poly.pdbx_seq_one_letter_code
_entity_poly.pdbx_strand_id
1 'polypeptide(L)'
;EQIFAATTNGTFGSQTFGMTFGTSNCGDHGLINISKEREVFAAENYTSLVKEMAQGKGEHLNILASMYQCPTAAYPEFGAMAQENFDDLVVSAQTSPIELLGQLETQLSQHQSLSKSCNIHLSAVN
;
A
#
# COMPACT_ATOMS: atom_id res chain seq x y z
N GLU A 1 32.91 -23.21 -1.33
CA GLU A 1 32.86 -21.85 -0.78
C GLU A 1 31.77 -21.77 0.29
N GLN A 2 32.10 -22.20 1.51
CA GLN A 2 31.27 -22.04 2.69
C GLN A 2 31.56 -20.68 3.35
N ILE A 3 30.53 -20.18 4.01
CA ILE A 3 30.38 -18.89 4.70
C ILE A 3 31.39 -18.74 5.84
N PHE A 4 31.98 -17.54 6.02
CA PHE A 4 32.30 -17.05 7.37
C PHE A 4 32.35 -15.53 7.42
N ALA A 5 31.47 -14.96 8.26
CA ALA A 5 31.48 -13.57 8.64
C ALA A 5 32.70 -13.25 9.50
N ALA A 6 33.36 -12.13 9.25
CA ALA A 6 34.24 -11.50 10.22
C ALA A 6 34.21 -9.98 10.05
N THR A 7 33.72 -9.35 11.11
CA THR A 7 33.63 -7.94 11.45
C THR A 7 34.96 -7.21 11.28
N THR A 8 34.97 -6.06 10.59
CA THR A 8 36.08 -5.08 10.67
C THR A 8 35.56 -3.75 11.19
N ASN A 9 36.06 -3.41 12.38
CA ASN A 9 35.92 -2.15 13.10
C ASN A 9 36.57 -0.98 12.30
N GLY A 10 35.90 0.16 12.16
CA GLY A 10 36.49 1.34 11.51
C GLY A 10 35.56 2.53 11.28
N THR A 11 35.09 3.16 12.35
CA THR A 11 34.89 4.63 12.50
C THR A 11 34.18 5.47 11.41
N PHE A 12 33.03 6.03 11.84
CA PHE A 12 32.27 7.19 11.31
C PHE A 12 31.46 7.02 10.01
N GLY A 13 30.16 6.75 10.18
CA GLY A 13 29.15 6.99 9.14
C GLY A 13 27.98 6.01 9.18
N SER A 14 26.98 6.26 10.04
CA SER A 14 25.60 5.80 9.82
C SER A 14 25.28 4.29 9.86
N GLN A 15 25.70 3.57 10.91
CA GLN A 15 25.25 2.19 11.17
C GLN A 15 23.81 2.08 11.78
N THR A 16 22.89 3.00 11.46
CA THR A 16 21.56 3.01 12.12
C THR A 16 20.37 3.25 11.20
N PHE A 17 20.50 3.08 9.88
CA PHE A 17 19.36 3.24 8.95
C PHE A 17 19.29 2.18 7.85
N GLY A 18 19.73 0.95 8.17
CA GLY A 18 19.64 -0.18 7.24
C GLY A 18 19.05 -1.46 7.84
N MET A 19 18.86 -1.51 9.17
CA MET A 19 18.36 -2.70 9.90
C MET A 19 17.01 -2.48 10.57
N THR A 20 16.15 -1.69 9.94
CA THR A 20 14.69 -1.64 10.16
C THR A 20 14.14 -1.21 8.82
N PHE A 21 13.62 -2.03 7.91
CA PHE A 21 12.83 -3.25 8.07
C PHE A 21 13.24 -4.28 7.00
N GLY A 22 13.74 -5.43 7.44
CA GLY A 22 13.74 -6.61 6.60
C GLY A 22 12.33 -7.21 6.59
N THR A 23 11.74 -7.29 5.39
CA THR A 23 10.76 -8.23 4.80
C THR A 23 9.98 -7.40 3.77
N SER A 24 10.13 -7.51 2.45
CA SER A 24 10.12 -8.73 1.67
C SER A 24 10.82 -8.54 0.33
N ASN A 25 11.49 -9.62 -0.05
CA ASN A 25 12.03 -9.93 -1.37
C ASN A 25 11.05 -9.63 -2.52
N CYS A 26 11.13 -8.46 -3.14
CA CYS A 26 10.47 -8.16 -4.42
C CYS A 26 11.55 -7.72 -5.41
N GLY A 27 11.76 -8.54 -6.45
CA GLY A 27 12.63 -8.20 -7.56
C GLY A 27 12.04 -7.08 -8.41
N ASP A 28 12.93 -6.48 -9.20
CA ASP A 28 12.69 -5.51 -10.27
C ASP A 28 12.46 -4.04 -9.85
N HIS A 29 13.48 -3.23 -10.11
CA HIS A 29 13.73 -1.87 -9.61
C HIS A 29 12.74 -0.77 -10.04
N GLY A 30 11.63 -1.11 -10.72
CA GLY A 30 10.58 -0.16 -11.08
C GLY A 30 9.29 -0.32 -10.26
N LEU A 31 8.93 -1.55 -9.90
CA LEU A 31 7.63 -1.88 -9.30
C LEU A 31 7.60 -1.67 -7.78
N ILE A 32 8.76 -1.82 -7.13
CA ILE A 32 8.95 -1.54 -5.69
C ILE A 32 8.64 -0.07 -5.37
N ASN A 33 8.95 0.84 -6.30
CA ASN A 33 8.69 2.27 -6.10
C ASN A 33 7.19 2.57 -6.05
N ILE A 34 6.38 1.94 -6.90
CA ILE A 34 4.92 2.18 -6.95
C ILE A 34 4.23 1.68 -5.67
N SER A 35 4.64 0.53 -5.12
CA SER A 35 4.17 0.06 -3.81
C SER A 35 4.55 1.05 -2.71
N LYS A 36 5.80 1.53 -2.75
CA LYS A 36 6.34 2.44 -1.74
C LYS A 36 5.72 3.83 -1.80
N GLU A 37 5.44 4.35 -2.99
CA GLU A 37 4.75 5.63 -3.19
C GLU A 37 3.33 5.58 -2.64
N ARG A 38 2.60 4.48 -2.88
CA ARG A 38 1.27 4.27 -2.29
C ARG A 38 1.33 4.16 -0.77
N GLU A 39 2.31 3.43 -0.24
CA GLU A 39 2.51 3.31 1.21
C GLU A 39 2.82 4.66 1.87
N VAL A 40 3.75 5.43 1.30
CA VAL A 40 4.10 6.77 1.79
C VAL A 40 2.90 7.69 1.72
N PHE A 41 2.18 7.72 0.60
CA PHE A 41 0.97 8.52 0.46
C PHE A 41 -0.10 8.12 1.48
N ALA A 42 -0.31 6.82 1.68
CA ALA A 42 -1.26 6.31 2.65
C ALA A 42 -0.86 6.65 4.08
N ALA A 43 0.44 6.65 4.39
CA ALA A 43 0.97 7.02 5.70
C ALA A 43 0.83 8.53 5.97
N GLU A 44 1.19 9.38 5.02
CA GLU A 44 1.11 10.84 5.15
C GLU A 44 -0.35 11.32 5.23
N ASN A 45 -1.25 10.63 4.54
CA ASN A 45 -2.66 11.02 4.44
C ASN A 45 -3.60 10.08 5.21
N TYR A 46 -3.08 9.24 6.10
CA TYR A 46 -3.83 8.15 6.74
C TYR A 46 -5.14 8.62 7.37
N THR A 47 -5.10 9.65 8.21
CA THR A 47 -6.28 10.20 8.89
C THR A 47 -7.33 10.69 7.90
N SER A 48 -6.91 11.37 6.82
CA SER A 48 -7.80 11.85 5.77
C SER A 48 -8.38 10.69 4.98
N LEU A 49 -7.56 9.71 4.61
CA LEU A 49 -7.98 8.52 3.88
C LEU A 49 -9.00 7.71 4.66
N VAL A 50 -8.75 7.39 5.92
CA VAL A 50 -9.70 6.67 6.78
C VAL A 50 -11.04 7.40 6.84
N LYS A 51 -11.00 8.73 7.03
CA LYS A 51 -12.22 9.54 7.06
C LYS A 51 -12.97 9.52 5.72
N GLU A 52 -12.25 9.66 4.61
CA GLU A 52 -12.83 9.70 3.26
C GLU A 52 -13.34 8.32 2.81
N MET A 53 -12.66 7.24 3.22
CA MET A 53 -13.13 5.85 3.05
C MET A 53 -14.42 5.62 3.81
N ALA A 54 -14.53 6.05 5.06
CA ALA A 54 -15.78 5.98 5.83
C ALA A 54 -16.92 6.81 5.19
N GLN A 55 -16.58 7.86 4.44
CA GLN A 55 -17.54 8.68 3.71
C GLN A 55 -17.86 8.15 2.31
N GLY A 56 -17.07 7.21 1.80
CA GLY A 56 -17.12 6.69 0.43
C GLY A 56 -16.71 7.69 -0.65
N LYS A 57 -16.09 8.81 -0.28
CA LYS A 57 -15.68 9.86 -1.22
C LYS A 57 -14.64 10.77 -0.58
N GLY A 58 -13.77 11.33 -1.42
CA GLY A 58 -12.82 12.34 -1.00
C GLY A 58 -11.66 12.52 -1.98
N GLU A 59 -10.88 13.58 -1.79
CA GLU A 59 -9.79 13.90 -2.70
C GLU A 59 -8.63 12.90 -2.57
N HIS A 60 -8.26 12.54 -1.35
CA HIS A 60 -7.19 11.58 -1.08
C HIS A 60 -7.60 10.18 -1.53
N LEU A 61 -8.87 9.82 -1.35
CA LEU A 61 -9.42 8.55 -1.84
C LEU A 61 -9.38 8.46 -3.36
N ASN A 62 -9.72 9.54 -4.06
CA ASN A 62 -9.63 9.63 -5.52
C ASN A 62 -8.17 9.59 -6.01
N ILE A 63 -7.25 10.26 -5.30
CA ILE A 63 -5.82 10.17 -5.59
C ILE A 63 -5.33 8.74 -5.41
N LEU A 64 -5.74 8.06 -4.33
CA LEU A 64 -5.39 6.65 -4.11
C LEU A 64 -5.90 5.77 -5.26
N ALA A 65 -7.16 5.93 -5.68
CA ALA A 65 -7.71 5.25 -6.85
C ALA A 65 -6.92 5.56 -8.15
N SER A 66 -6.44 6.80 -8.31
CA SER A 66 -5.58 7.18 -9.43
C SER A 66 -4.21 6.49 -9.38
N MET A 67 -3.66 6.24 -8.19
CA MET A 67 -2.42 5.47 -8.01
C MET A 67 -2.61 3.99 -8.37
N TYR A 68 -3.82 3.46 -8.20
CA TYR A 68 -4.25 2.17 -8.76
C TYR A 68 -4.60 2.24 -10.25
N GLN A 69 -4.33 3.36 -10.93
CA GLN A 69 -4.67 3.61 -12.33
C GLN A 69 -6.14 3.34 -12.66
N CYS A 70 -7.04 3.49 -11.69
CA CYS A 70 -8.47 3.39 -11.92
C CYS A 70 -8.92 4.55 -12.84
N PRO A 71 -9.83 4.31 -13.79
CA PRO A 71 -10.47 5.39 -14.54
C PRO A 71 -11.30 6.25 -13.58
N THR A 72 -11.43 7.54 -13.87
CA THR A 72 -12.24 8.47 -13.07
C THR A 72 -13.70 8.03 -12.94
N ALA A 73 -14.22 7.31 -13.93
CA ALA A 73 -15.55 6.70 -13.89
C ALA A 73 -15.70 5.63 -12.79
N ALA A 74 -14.60 5.00 -12.36
CA ALA A 74 -14.58 4.00 -11.30
C ALA A 74 -14.37 4.62 -9.90
N TYR A 75 -14.10 5.93 -9.77
CA TYR A 75 -13.88 6.56 -8.46
C TYR A 75 -15.10 6.48 -7.53
N PRO A 76 -16.35 6.70 -8.00
CA PRO A 76 -17.52 6.53 -7.15
C PRO A 76 -17.68 5.10 -6.66
N GLU A 77 -17.38 4.11 -7.51
CA GLU A 77 -17.48 2.69 -7.19
C GLU A 77 -16.35 2.24 -6.24
N PHE A 78 -15.14 2.75 -6.45
CA PHE A 78 -13.99 2.57 -5.56
C PHE A 78 -14.29 3.11 -4.16
N GLY A 79 -14.87 4.31 -4.10
CA GLY A 79 -15.26 4.92 -2.83
C GLY A 79 -16.40 4.17 -2.15
N ALA A 80 -17.42 3.75 -2.89
CA ALA A 80 -18.51 2.92 -2.36
C ALA A 80 -17.98 1.60 -1.78
N MET A 81 -17.10 0.89 -2.49
CA MET A 81 -16.48 -0.34 -2.01
C MET A 81 -15.68 -0.09 -0.72
N ALA A 82 -14.88 0.98 -0.68
CA ALA A 82 -14.10 1.33 0.51
C ALA A 82 -14.97 1.68 1.73
N GLN A 83 -16.15 2.27 1.49
CA GLN A 83 -17.13 2.56 2.54
C GLN A 83 -17.84 1.30 3.02
N GLU A 84 -18.29 0.45 2.09
CA GLU A 84 -19.01 -0.79 2.39
C GLU A 84 -18.14 -1.77 3.19
N ASN A 85 -16.84 -1.81 2.88
CA ASN A 85 -15.87 -2.67 3.55
C ASN A 85 -15.04 -1.91 4.59
N PHE A 86 -15.47 -0.72 5.02
CA PHE A 86 -14.67 0.13 5.90
C PHE A 86 -14.27 -0.58 7.21
N ASP A 87 -15.19 -1.36 7.79
CA ASP A 87 -14.92 -2.12 9.01
C ASP A 87 -13.85 -3.22 8.81
N ASP A 88 -13.76 -3.78 7.59
CA ASP A 88 -12.73 -4.76 7.21
C ASP A 88 -11.40 -4.08 6.85
N LEU A 89 -11.45 -2.89 6.26
CA LEU A 89 -10.27 -2.09 5.91
C LEU A 89 -9.60 -1.45 7.13
N VAL A 90 -10.40 -1.04 8.12
CA VAL A 90 -9.96 -0.33 9.32
C VAL A 90 -10.42 -1.07 10.57
N VAL A 91 -9.84 -2.26 10.77
CA VAL A 91 -10.10 -3.15 11.91
C VAL A 91 -9.92 -2.45 13.27
N SER A 92 -8.98 -1.49 13.37
CA SER A 92 -8.78 -0.70 14.58
C SER A 92 -8.21 0.68 14.29
N ALA A 93 -8.24 1.58 15.27
CA ALA A 93 -7.58 2.88 15.20
C ALA A 93 -6.04 2.77 15.05
N GLN A 94 -5.47 1.57 15.22
CA GLN A 94 -4.06 1.25 15.09
C GLN A 94 -3.74 0.50 13.80
N THR A 95 -4.70 0.31 12.89
CA THR A 95 -4.44 -0.27 11.57
C THR A 95 -3.33 0.54 10.89
N SER A 96 -2.30 -0.16 10.40
CA SER A 96 -1.20 0.51 9.72
C SER A 96 -1.58 0.85 8.28
N PRO A 97 -0.97 1.87 7.66
CA PRO A 97 -1.19 2.17 6.24
C PRO A 97 -0.93 0.96 5.34
N ILE A 98 0.08 0.14 5.66
CA ILE A 98 0.41 -1.09 4.92
C ILE A 98 -0.72 -2.12 5.04
N GLU A 99 -1.22 -2.34 6.25
CA GLU A 99 -2.32 -3.27 6.50
C GLU A 99 -3.59 -2.81 5.76
N LEU A 100 -3.90 -1.51 5.84
CA LEU A 100 -5.05 -0.92 5.15
C LEU A 100 -4.95 -1.10 3.63
N LEU A 101 -3.79 -0.85 3.03
CA LEU A 101 -3.58 -1.06 1.59
C LEU A 101 -3.69 -2.54 1.21
N GLY A 102 -3.18 -3.46 2.03
CA GLY A 102 -3.30 -4.90 1.78
C GLY A 102 -4.74 -5.40 1.83
N GLN A 103 -5.53 -4.92 2.79
CA GLN A 103 -6.97 -5.23 2.86
C GLN A 103 -7.71 -4.60 1.67
N LEU A 104 -7.38 -3.36 1.31
CA LEU A 104 -7.97 -2.66 0.18
C LEU A 104 -7.74 -3.41 -1.14
N GLU A 105 -6.53 -3.88 -1.39
CA GLU A 105 -6.18 -4.67 -2.57
C GLU A 105 -6.92 -6.01 -2.61
N THR A 106 -7.11 -6.63 -1.44
CA THR A 106 -7.92 -7.85 -1.32
C THR A 106 -9.37 -7.58 -1.74
N GLN A 107 -9.98 -6.51 -1.23
CA GLN A 107 -11.35 -6.12 -1.58
C GLN A 107 -11.48 -5.71 -3.05
N LEU A 108 -10.53 -4.93 -3.58
CA LEU A 108 -10.47 -4.56 -4.99
C LEU A 108 -10.40 -5.79 -5.90
N SER A 109 -9.61 -6.80 -5.53
CA SER A 109 -9.43 -8.03 -6.30
C SER A 109 -10.69 -8.90 -6.30
N GLN A 110 -11.49 -8.84 -5.24
CA GLN A 110 -12.78 -9.51 -5.15
C GLN A 110 -13.89 -8.75 -5.91
N HIS A 111 -13.73 -7.44 -6.10
CA HIS A 111 -14.72 -6.60 -6.77
C HIS A 111 -14.63 -6.72 -8.30
N GLN A 112 -15.65 -7.32 -8.93
CA GLN A 112 -15.58 -7.75 -10.33
C GLN A 112 -15.42 -6.62 -11.38
N SER A 113 -15.93 -5.43 -11.10
CA SER A 113 -15.82 -4.23 -11.94
C SER A 113 -14.50 -3.49 -11.72
N LEU A 114 -14.12 -3.26 -10.47
CA LEU A 114 -12.89 -2.55 -10.10
C LEU A 114 -11.65 -3.38 -10.46
N SER A 115 -11.68 -4.70 -10.31
CA SER A 115 -10.58 -5.59 -10.75
C SER A 115 -10.27 -5.57 -12.23
N LYS A 116 -11.23 -5.18 -13.07
CA LYS A 116 -11.01 -5.03 -14.50
C LYS A 116 -10.65 -3.59 -14.88
N SER A 117 -11.10 -2.63 -14.08
CA SER A 117 -10.98 -1.21 -14.38
C SER A 117 -9.72 -0.60 -13.77
N CYS A 118 -9.29 -1.09 -12.62
CA CYS A 118 -8.12 -0.65 -11.88
C CYS A 118 -6.94 -1.61 -12.10
N ASN A 119 -5.73 -1.07 -12.11
CA ASN A 119 -4.51 -1.85 -12.05
C ASN A 119 -4.19 -2.21 -10.59
N ILE A 120 -4.81 -3.29 -10.11
CA ILE A 120 -4.61 -3.82 -8.75
C ILE A 120 -3.33 -4.67 -8.64
N HIS A 121 -2.47 -4.71 -9.66
CA HIS A 121 -1.30 -5.57 -9.63
C HIS A 121 -0.22 -5.00 -8.70
N LEU A 122 -0.34 -5.32 -7.41
CA LEU A 122 0.82 -5.62 -6.59
C LEU A 122 0.85 -7.13 -6.40
N SER A 123 1.82 -7.79 -7.04
CA SER A 123 2.21 -9.18 -6.77
C SER A 123 1.25 -10.29 -7.24
N ALA A 124 1.42 -10.77 -8.49
CA ALA A 124 1.48 -12.22 -8.67
C ALA A 124 2.95 -12.62 -8.60
N VAL A 125 3.40 -12.93 -7.39
CA VAL A 125 4.60 -13.74 -7.17
C VAL A 125 4.36 -15.07 -7.90
N ASN A 126 5.25 -15.41 -8.82
CA ASN A 126 5.52 -16.80 -9.18
C ASN A 126 6.99 -17.08 -8.90
#